data_AF-A0A151J7B6-F1
#
_entry.id   AF-A0A151J7B6-F1
#
_cell.length_a   1.000
_cell.length_b   1.000
_cell.length_c   1.000
_cell.angle_alpha   90.00
_cell.angle_beta   90.00
_cell.angle_gamma   90.00
#
_symmetry.space_group_name_H-M   'P 1'
#
loop_
_entity.id
_entity.type
_entity.pdbx_description
1 polymer ?
#
loop_
_entity_poly.entity_id
_entity_poly.type
_entity_poly.pdbx_seq_one_letter_code
_entity_poly.pdbx_strand_id
1 'polypeptide(L)'
;TSSPKYSQSNGEAETRVKIAKNILKKCKDINRSFLAYRATPLDNGYSPAELMLSRNICSLVPMLPIKLGTFIDHKKVSKVEKEKKDKQERNYNRRHRIKKLSNLIQDF
;
A
#
# COMPACT_ATOMS: atom_id res chain seq x y z
N THR A 1 -9.56 -10.54 1.65
CA THR A 1 -10.25 -10.14 0.42
C THR A 1 -11.71 -9.88 0.76
N SER A 2 -12.25 -8.74 0.37
CA SER A 2 -13.64 -8.34 0.64
C SER A 2 -14.53 -8.60 -0.56
N SER A 3 -15.84 -8.37 -0.41
CA SER A 3 -16.80 -8.54 -1.50
C SER A 3 -16.42 -7.67 -2.71
N PRO A 4 -16.41 -8.22 -3.94
CA PRO A 4 -16.10 -7.46 -5.16
C PRO A 4 -16.96 -6.21 -5.35
N LYS A 5 -18.19 -6.21 -4.83
CA LYS A 5 -19.12 -5.08 -4.92
C LYS A 5 -18.95 -4.03 -3.81
N TYR A 6 -17.99 -4.22 -2.89
CA TYR A 6 -17.76 -3.33 -1.77
C TYR A 6 -16.50 -2.47 -1.96
N SER A 7 -16.63 -1.41 -2.77
CA SER A 7 -15.53 -0.53 -3.21
C SER A 7 -14.74 0.10 -2.07
N GLN A 8 -15.40 0.43 -0.95
CA GLN A 8 -14.75 1.06 0.21
C GLN A 8 -13.56 0.26 0.76
N SER A 9 -13.63 -1.07 0.67
CA SER A 9 -12.57 -1.97 1.14
C SER A 9 -11.54 -2.37 0.08
N ASN A 10 -11.83 -2.13 -1.20
CA ASN A 10 -11.01 -2.57 -2.34
C ASN A 10 -10.18 -1.44 -2.97
N GLY A 11 -10.28 -0.21 -2.44
CA GLY A 11 -9.67 0.97 -3.04
C GLY A 11 -8.15 0.84 -3.32
N GLU A 12 -7.40 0.12 -2.48
CA GLU A 12 -5.97 -0.13 -2.71
C GLU A 12 -5.73 -0.99 -3.96
N ALA A 13 -6.48 -2.09 -4.11
CA ALA A 13 -6.40 -2.96 -5.28
C ALA A 13 -6.82 -2.22 -6.55
N GLU A 14 -7.93 -1.48 -6.50
CA GLU A 14 -8.42 -0.66 -7.61
C GLU A 14 -7.39 0.40 -8.03
N THR A 15 -6.75 1.06 -7.06
CA THR A 15 -5.69 2.04 -7.32
C THR A 15 -4.49 1.40 -8.02
N ARG A 16 -4.06 0.21 -7.59
CA ARG A 16 -2.96 -0.51 -8.25
C ARG A 16 -3.32 -0.91 -9.69
N VAL A 17 -4.55 -1.35 -9.94
CA VAL A 17 -5.03 -1.63 -11.30
C VAL A 17 -5.00 -0.36 -12.16
N LYS A 18 -5.43 0.78 -11.60
CA LYS A 18 -5.37 2.08 -12.29
C LYS A 18 -3.93 2.46 -12.66
N ILE A 19 -2.97 2.27 -11.75
CA ILE A 19 -1.54 2.51 -12.03
C ILE A 19 -1.04 1.59 -13.15
N ALA A 20 -1.34 0.30 -13.10
CA ALA A 20 -0.93 -0.65 -14.12
C ALA A 20 -1.48 -0.26 -15.50
N LYS A 21 -2.78 0.09 -15.59
CA LYS A 21 -3.39 0.58 -16.83
C LYS A 21 -2.72 1.86 -17.33
N ASN A 22 -2.39 2.79 -16.44
CA ASN A 22 -1.69 4.02 -16.82
C ASN A 22 -0.29 3.77 -17.37
N ILE A 23 0.45 2.81 -16.79
CA ILE A 23 1.76 2.39 -17.31
C ILE A 23 1.61 1.85 -18.73
N LEU A 24 0.67 0.91 -18.92
CA LEU A 24 0.42 0.32 -20.24
C LEU A 24 0.00 1.35 -21.29
N LYS A 25 -0.74 2.39 -20.90
CA LYS A 25 -1.18 3.45 -21.81
C LYS A 25 -0.05 4.44 -22.17
N LYS A 26 0.82 4.77 -21.23
CA LYS A 26 1.80 5.86 -21.38
C LYS A 26 3.17 5.40 -21.86
N CYS A 27 3.54 4.15 -21.61
CA CYS A 27 4.90 3.68 -21.80
C CYS A 27 5.03 2.79 -23.04
N LYS A 28 6.07 3.04 -23.86
CA LYS A 28 6.40 2.18 -25.00
C LYS A 28 7.05 0.86 -24.57
N ASP A 29 7.99 0.93 -23.62
CA ASP A 29 8.64 -0.24 -23.04
C ASP A 29 7.95 -0.64 -21.73
N ILE A 30 7.10 -1.66 -21.83
CA ILE A 30 6.28 -2.15 -20.72
C ILE A 30 7.15 -2.74 -19.61
N ASN A 31 8.15 -3.55 -19.96
CA ASN A 31 8.99 -4.26 -19.00
C ASN A 31 9.80 -3.29 -18.15
N ARG A 32 10.43 -2.32 -18.80
CA ARG A 32 11.20 -1.27 -18.12
C ARG A 32 10.33 -0.40 -17.21
N SER A 33 9.09 -0.15 -17.63
CA SER A 33 8.18 0.71 -16.87
C SER A 33 7.66 0.01 -15.61
N PHE A 34 7.34 -1.28 -15.69
CA PHE A 34 7.03 -2.05 -14.50
C PHE A 34 8.24 -2.26 -13.59
N LEU A 35 9.44 -2.41 -14.15
CA LEU A 35 10.67 -2.45 -13.36
C LEU A 35 10.88 -1.15 -12.57
N ALA A 36 10.71 -0.01 -13.24
CA ALA A 36 10.81 1.30 -12.60
C ALA A 36 9.75 1.47 -11.49
N TYR A 37 8.49 1.11 -11.75
CA TYR A 37 7.43 1.16 -10.74
C TYR A 37 7.77 0.31 -9.50
N ARG A 38 8.28 -0.90 -9.72
CA ARG A 38 8.69 -1.83 -8.66
C ARG A 38 9.83 -1.31 -7.79
N ALA A 39 10.72 -0.48 -8.36
CA ALA A 39 11.87 0.11 -7.66
C ALA A 39 11.60 1.52 -7.11
N THR A 40 10.44 2.12 -7.39
CA THR A 40 10.13 3.49 -6.93
C THR A 40 9.50 3.45 -5.52
N PRO A 41 10.04 4.18 -4.54
CA PRO A 41 9.45 4.26 -3.20
C PRO A 41 8.02 4.79 -3.20
N LEU A 42 7.17 4.22 -2.34
CA LEU A 42 5.83 4.73 -2.05
C LEU A 42 5.87 5.78 -0.93
N ASP A 43 4.72 6.32 -0.53
CA ASP A 43 4.57 7.29 0.58
C ASP A 43 5.04 6.77 1.96
N ASN A 44 5.35 5.49 2.07
CA ASN A 44 5.95 4.89 3.27
C ASN A 44 7.47 4.76 3.19
N GLY A 45 8.09 5.22 2.11
CA GLY A 45 9.53 5.20 1.89
C GLY A 45 10.06 3.90 1.31
N TYR A 46 9.22 2.88 1.09
CA TYR A 46 9.62 1.58 0.54
C TYR A 46 9.00 1.36 -0.84
N SER A 47 9.76 0.75 -1.74
CA SER A 47 9.27 0.38 -3.06
C SER A 47 8.42 -0.89 -3.04
N PRO A 48 7.56 -1.14 -4.05
CA PRO A 48 6.76 -2.36 -4.11
C PRO A 48 7.59 -3.65 -4.08
N ALA A 49 8.74 -3.69 -4.74
CA ALA A 49 9.62 -4.87 -4.73
C ALA A 49 10.28 -5.07 -3.37
N GLU A 50 10.68 -3.99 -2.72
CA GLU A 50 11.16 -3.99 -1.34
C GLU A 50 10.11 -4.61 -0.41
N LEU A 51 8.87 -4.11 -0.42
CA LEU A 51 7.80 -4.63 0.44
C LEU A 51 7.50 -6.12 0.21
N MET A 52 7.71 -6.62 -1.01
CA MET A 52 7.43 -8.02 -1.35
C MET A 52 8.61 -8.95 -1.10
N LEU A 53 9.83 -8.52 -1.40
CA LEU A 53 11.04 -9.34 -1.40
C LEU A 53 11.98 -9.04 -0.23
N SER A 54 11.66 -8.03 0.58
CA SER A 54 12.48 -7.50 1.67
C SER A 54 13.88 -7.07 1.24
N ARG A 55 14.08 -6.78 -0.06
CA ARG A 55 15.36 -6.37 -0.62
C ARG A 55 15.16 -5.43 -1.80
N ASN A 56 16.20 -4.66 -2.09
CA ASN A 56 16.28 -3.88 -3.32
C ASN A 56 16.50 -4.77 -4.55
N ILE A 57 15.86 -4.40 -5.66
CA ILE A 57 16.07 -5.04 -6.96
C ILE A 57 17.06 -4.25 -7.81
N CYS A 58 17.76 -4.95 -8.70
CA CYS A 58 18.59 -4.29 -9.71
C CYS A 58 17.69 -3.46 -10.64
N SER A 59 17.92 -2.15 -10.65
CA SER A 59 17.23 -1.22 -11.52
C SER A 59 18.23 -0.53 -12.45
N LEU A 60 17.75 0.34 -13.32
CA LEU A 60 18.60 1.09 -14.25
C LEU A 60 19.31 2.28 -13.59
N VAL A 61 18.90 2.63 -12.38
CA VAL A 61 19.52 3.68 -11.59
C VAL A 61 20.57 3.05 -10.69
N PRO A 62 21.82 3.57 -10.68
CA PRO A 62 22.86 3.06 -9.80
C PRO A 62 22.41 3.18 -8.34
N MET A 63 22.73 2.15 -7.56
CA MET A 63 22.43 2.09 -6.14
C MET A 63 23.70 2.27 -5.32
N LEU A 64 23.58 2.98 -4.20
CA LEU A 64 24.68 3.11 -3.25
C LEU A 64 24.95 1.76 -2.56
N PRO A 65 26.23 1.35 -2.39
CA PRO A 65 26.61 0.11 -1.71
C PRO A 65 25.95 -0.09 -0.34
N ILE A 66 25.73 1.01 0.40
CA ILE A 66 25.10 0.98 1.73
C ILE A 66 23.65 0.48 1.73
N LYS A 67 22.96 0.52 0.58
CA LYS A 67 21.59 0.05 0.42
C LYS A 67 21.50 -1.40 -0.08
N LEU A 68 22.63 -2.05 -0.35
CA LEU A 68 22.67 -3.46 -0.71
C LEU A 68 22.55 -4.32 0.56
N GLY A 69 21.75 -5.40 0.49
CA GLY A 69 21.62 -6.37 1.59
C GLY A 69 20.80 -5.88 2.80
N THR A 70 20.20 -4.69 2.73
CA THR A 70 19.32 -4.20 3.79
C THR A 70 17.96 -4.89 3.71
N PHE A 71 17.55 -5.53 4.80
CA PHE A 71 16.22 -6.14 4.93
C PHE A 71 15.22 -5.19 5.56
N ILE A 72 13.97 -5.27 5.10
CA ILE A 72 12.89 -4.45 5.63
C ILE A 72 12.38 -5.05 6.93
N ASP A 73 12.26 -4.18 7.93
CA ASP A 73 11.53 -4.49 9.14
C ASP A 73 10.02 -4.33 8.90
N HIS A 74 9.37 -5.42 8.51
CA HIS A 74 7.94 -5.47 8.24
C HIS A 74 7.08 -5.02 9.42
N LYS A 75 7.56 -5.16 10.67
CA LYS A 75 6.80 -4.73 11.85
C LYS A 75 6.70 -3.21 11.89
N LYS A 76 7.78 -2.50 11.57
CA LYS A 76 7.79 -1.03 11.47
C LYS A 76 6.87 -0.54 10.36
N VAL A 77 6.94 -1.14 9.17
CA VAL A 77 6.06 -0.79 8.04
C VAL A 77 4.60 -1.00 8.42
N SER A 78 4.27 -2.17 8.97
CA SER A 78 2.91 -2.51 9.39
C SER A 78 2.37 -1.52 10.43
N LYS A 79 3.19 -1.09 11.39
CA LYS A 79 2.82 -0.07 12.38
C LYS A 79 2.47 1.26 11.71
N VAL A 80 3.33 1.76 10.82
CA VAL A 80 3.09 3.04 10.10
C VAL A 80 1.83 2.96 9.22
N GLU A 81 1.64 1.87 8.49
CA GLU A 81 0.45 1.67 7.65
C GLU A 81 -0.82 1.54 8.50
N LYS A 82 -0.74 0.89 9.66
CA LYS A 82 -1.85 0.81 10.61
C LYS A 82 -2.22 2.19 11.15
N GLU A 83 -1.25 3.01 11.55
CA GLU A 83 -1.51 4.38 12.01
C GLU A 83 -2.19 5.23 10.92
N LYS A 84 -1.79 5.07 9.65
CA LYS A 84 -2.46 5.72 8.51
C LYS A 84 -3.91 5.24 8.37
N LYS A 85 -4.16 3.93 8.45
CA LYS A 85 -5.51 3.34 8.37
C LYS A 85 -6.38 3.81 9.53
N ASP A 86 -5.87 3.81 10.76
CA ASP A 86 -6.59 4.29 11.95
C ASP A 86 -6.95 5.78 11.81
N LYS A 87 -6.06 6.61 11.27
CA LYS A 87 -6.34 8.02 10.99
C LYS A 87 -7.43 8.18 9.94
N GLN A 88 -7.40 7.38 8.88
CA GLN A 88 -8.45 7.37 7.85
C GLN A 88 -9.80 6.96 8.45
N GLU A 89 -9.82 5.91 9.27
CA GLU A 89 -11.03 5.45 9.97
C GLU A 89 -11.60 6.55 10.88
N ARG A 90 -10.77 7.19 11.72
CA ARG A 90 -11.22 8.30 12.59
C ARG A 90 -11.82 9.45 11.79
N ASN A 91 -11.18 9.83 10.68
CA ASN A 91 -11.68 10.88 9.80
C ASN A 91 -13.02 10.49 9.14
N TYR A 92 -13.15 9.24 8.69
CA TYR A 92 -14.37 8.71 8.12
C TYR A 92 -15.51 8.67 9.16
N ASN A 93 -15.25 8.11 10.34
CA ASN A 93 -16.21 8.02 11.44
C ASN A 93 -16.69 9.40 11.89
N ARG A 94 -15.77 10.37 12.01
CA ARG A 94 -16.10 11.76 12.33
C ARG A 94 -16.99 12.39 11.26
N ARG A 95 -16.64 12.22 9.97
CA ARG A 95 -17.42 12.77 8.85
C ARG A 95 -18.84 12.19 8.78
N HIS A 96 -18.99 10.90 9.09
CA HIS A 96 -20.28 10.19 9.01
C HIS A 96 -21.01 10.08 10.35
N ARG A 97 -20.52 10.75 11.40
CA ARG A 97 -21.11 10.75 12.76
C ARG A 97 -21.39 9.34 13.29
N ILE A 98 -20.49 8.41 12.99
CA ILE A 98 -20.62 7.00 13.43
C ILE A 98 -20.55 6.95 14.96
N LYS A 99 -21.56 6.38 15.59
CA LYS A 99 -21.59 6.09 17.02
C LYS A 99 -21.29 4.61 17.22
N LYS A 100 -20.44 4.27 18.18
CA LYS A 100 -20.28 2.88 18.61
C LYS A 100 -21.62 2.44 19.21
N LEU A 101 -22.13 1.30 18.74
CA LEU A 101 -23.29 0.66 19.35
C LEU A 101 -22.89 0.25 20.77
N SER A 102 -23.69 0.62 21.77
CA SER A 102 -23.51 0.11 23.12
C SER A 102 -23.68 -1.41 23.08
N ASN A 103 -22.83 -2.14 23.82
CA ASN A 103 -23.00 -3.58 23.99
C ASN A 103 -24.40 -3.80 24.57
N LEU A 104 -25.24 -4.56 23.87
CA LEU A 104 -26.49 -5.06 24.43
C LEU A 104 -26.08 -5.98 25.58
N ILE A 105 -26.42 -5.57 26.81
CA ILE A 105 -26.39 -6.48 27.95
C ILE A 105 -27.39 -7.59 27.60
N GLN A 106 -26.87 -8.80 27.36
CA GLN A 106 -27.70 -9.99 27.22
C GLN A 106 -28.18 -10.38 28.61
N ASP A 107 -29.22 -9.70 29.10
CA ASP A 107 -30.02 -10.18 30.22
C ASP A 107 -31.17 -11.01 29.64
N PHE A 108 -30.92 -12.32 29.43
CA PHE A 108 -31.92 -13.38 29.38
C PHE A 108 -31.28 -14.69 29.85
#